data_AF-A0A3D1CNL3-F1
#
_entry.id   AF-A0A3D1CNL3-F1
#
_cell.length_a   1.000
_cell.length_b   1.000
_cell.length_c   1.000
_cell.angle_alpha   90.00
_cell.angle_beta   90.00
_cell.angle_gamma   90.00
#
_symmetry.space_group_name_H-M   'P 1'
#
loop_
_entity.id
_entity.type
_entity.pdbx_description
1 polymer ?
#
loop_
_entity_poly.entity_id
_entity_poly.type
_entity_poly.pdbx_seq_one_letter_code
_entity_poly.pdbx_strand_id
1 'polypeptide(L)'
;AVYHEQDDKAAMFRKAQWVFKNGQLIIERGEFVKRQFGQTMTVKPHFDRQIETTVKDYFDRFYSMKLSNYGVQDDLLFDQPERFSAINL
;
A
#
# COMPACT_ATOMS: atom_id res chain seq x y z
N ALA A 1 -16.60 9.19 -3.02
CA ALA A 1 -16.72 9.78 -4.38
C ALA A 1 -18.10 10.41 -4.51
N VAL A 2 -18.27 11.38 -5.40
CA VAL A 2 -19.54 12.04 -5.68
C VAL A 2 -19.97 11.66 -7.11
N TYR A 3 -21.21 11.25 -7.26
CA TYR A 3 -21.81 10.82 -8.53
C TYR A 3 -23.05 11.68 -8.82
N HIS A 4 -23.27 12.00 -10.09
CA HIS A 4 -24.56 12.56 -10.52
C HIS A 4 -25.55 11.40 -10.66
N GLU A 5 -26.76 11.58 -10.14
CA GLU A 5 -27.78 10.53 -10.19
C GLU A 5 -28.20 10.23 -11.63
N GLN A 6 -28.28 8.95 -11.97
CA GLN A 6 -28.73 8.45 -13.29
C GLN A 6 -29.51 7.14 -13.10
N ASP A 7 -30.44 6.86 -14.01
CA ASP A 7 -31.19 5.60 -14.02
C ASP A 7 -30.27 4.41 -14.35
N ASP A 8 -29.37 4.59 -15.33
CA ASP A 8 -28.32 3.62 -15.64
C ASP A 8 -27.22 3.68 -14.56
N LYS A 9 -27.34 2.81 -13.55
CA LYS A 9 -26.36 2.70 -12.46
C LYS A 9 -24.99 2.24 -12.94
N ALA A 10 -24.90 1.47 -14.02
CA ALA A 10 -23.60 1.06 -14.56
C ALA A 10 -22.88 2.26 -15.19
N ALA A 11 -23.59 3.11 -15.93
CA ALA A 11 -23.03 4.36 -16.45
C ALA A 11 -22.64 5.33 -15.32
N MET A 12 -23.50 5.49 -14.31
CA MET A 12 -23.27 6.33 -13.13
C MET A 12 -21.96 5.97 -12.42
N PHE A 13 -21.77 4.71 -12.03
CA PHE A 13 -20.59 4.31 -11.26
C PHE A 13 -19.31 4.19 -12.09
N ARG A 14 -19.42 4.15 -13.43
CA ARG A 14 -18.25 4.11 -14.32
C ARG A 14 -17.50 5.43 -14.37
N LYS A 15 -18.18 6.58 -14.19
CA LYS A 15 -17.56 7.92 -14.23
C LYS A 15 -18.08 8.81 -13.10
N ALA A 16 -17.31 8.90 -12.02
CA ALA A 16 -17.61 9.80 -10.91
C ALA A 16 -17.53 11.28 -11.34
N GLN A 17 -18.44 12.11 -10.83
CA GLN A 17 -18.38 13.56 -11.02
C GLN A 17 -17.16 14.14 -10.29
N TRP A 18 -16.89 13.69 -9.06
CA TRP A 18 -15.69 14.05 -8.31
C TRP A 18 -15.17 12.89 -7.44
N VAL A 19 -13.85 12.75 -7.36
CA VAL A 19 -13.18 11.88 -6.38
C VAL A 19 -12.13 12.67 -5.63
N PHE A 20 -12.21 12.62 -4.30
CA PHE A 20 -11.24 13.22 -3.41
C PHE A 20 -10.43 12.12 -2.71
N LYS A 21 -9.14 12.36 -2.51
CA LYS A 21 -8.25 11.53 -1.72
C LYS A 21 -7.47 12.42 -0.75
N ASN A 22 -7.54 12.08 0.53
CA ASN A 22 -7.02 12.89 1.65
C ASN A 22 -7.36 14.39 1.52
N GLY A 23 -8.61 14.70 1.20
CA GLY A 23 -9.11 16.08 1.02
C GLY A 23 -8.76 16.76 -0.32
N GLN A 24 -7.99 16.13 -1.21
CA GLN A 24 -7.59 16.69 -2.49
C GLN A 24 -8.40 16.09 -3.65
N LEU A 25 -8.89 16.94 -4.57
CA LEU A 25 -9.57 16.49 -5.79
C LEU A 25 -8.56 15.80 -6.74
N ILE A 26 -8.84 14.54 -7.10
CA ILE A 26 -7.97 13.73 -7.98
C ILE A 26 -8.67 13.32 -9.29
N ILE A 27 -10.00 13.27 -9.30
CA ILE A 27 -10.82 13.02 -10.52
C ILE A 27 -11.92 14.07 -10.58
N GLU A 28 -12.12 14.66 -11.76
CA GLU A 28 -13.25 15.52 -12.09
C GLU A 28 -13.89 15.03 -13.40
N ARG A 29 -15.21 14.80 -13.38
CA ARG A 29 -16.01 14.32 -14.52
C ARG A 29 -15.44 13.05 -15.17
N GLY A 30 -14.94 12.13 -14.36
CA GLY A 30 -14.33 10.87 -14.80
C GLY A 30 -12.88 10.99 -15.30
N GLU A 31 -12.32 12.20 -15.36
CA GLU A 31 -10.96 12.43 -15.84
C GLU A 31 -10.00 12.72 -14.67
N PHE A 32 -8.78 12.23 -14.77
CA PHE A 32 -7.75 12.42 -13.74
C PHE A 32 -7.14 13.82 -13.82
N VAL A 33 -7.20 14.56 -12.71
CA VAL A 33 -6.73 15.96 -12.65
C VAL A 33 -5.47 16.15 -11.81
N LYS A 34 -5.19 15.24 -10.88
CA LYS A 34 -4.03 15.36 -9.98
C LYS A 34 -3.52 14.01 -9.51
N ARG A 35 -2.18 13.85 -9.54
CA ARG A 35 -1.50 12.69 -8.95
C ARG A 35 -1.32 12.86 -7.44
N GLN A 36 -1.69 11.81 -6.72
CA GLN A 36 -1.43 11.67 -5.29
C GLN A 36 -1.09 10.22 -4.95
N PHE A 37 0.06 10.02 -4.30
CA PHE A 37 0.46 8.70 -3.83
C PHE A 37 -0.48 8.20 -2.73
N GLY A 38 -0.68 6.87 -2.68
CA GLY A 38 -1.40 6.22 -1.60
C GLY A 38 -0.50 5.86 -0.43
N GLN A 39 -1.13 5.27 0.57
CA GLN A 39 -0.45 4.62 1.69
C GLN A 39 -0.58 3.12 1.57
N THR A 40 0.52 2.41 1.79
CA THR A 40 0.59 0.98 2.03
C THR A 40 0.33 0.75 3.52
N MET A 41 -0.75 0.07 3.84
CA MET A 41 -1.03 -0.31 5.23
C MET A 41 -0.30 -1.61 5.57
N THR A 42 0.43 -1.62 6.66
CA THR A 42 1.16 -2.78 7.18
C THR A 42 0.64 -3.15 8.56
N VAL A 43 0.85 -4.39 8.97
CA VAL A 43 0.60 -4.83 10.34
C VAL A 43 1.93 -4.99 11.06
N LYS A 44 1.93 -4.73 12.36
CA LYS A 44 3.12 -4.89 13.21
C LYS A 44 2.82 -5.85 14.37
N PRO A 45 2.66 -7.15 14.08
CA PRO A 45 2.43 -8.14 15.13
C PRO A 45 3.67 -8.31 15.99
N HIS A 46 3.52 -8.97 17.15
CA HIS A 46 4.67 -9.45 17.91
C HIS A 46 5.58 -10.32 17.03
N PHE A 47 6.87 -10.00 17.02
CA PHE A 47 7.88 -10.69 16.21
C PHE A 47 9.02 -11.19 17.10
N ASP A 48 9.14 -12.51 17.22
CA ASP A 48 10.26 -13.14 17.91
C ASP A 48 11.46 -13.27 16.96
N ARG A 49 12.51 -12.48 17.22
CA ARG A 49 13.74 -12.47 16.42
C ARG A 49 14.51 -13.80 16.45
N GLN A 50 14.25 -14.69 17.41
CA GLN A 50 14.95 -15.98 17.48
C GLN A 50 14.70 -16.85 16.23
N ILE A 51 13.55 -16.68 15.57
CA ILE A 51 13.19 -17.42 14.35
C ILE A 51 14.16 -17.18 13.18
N GLU A 52 14.84 -16.02 13.16
CA GLU A 52 15.74 -15.65 12.06
C GLU A 52 16.90 -16.63 11.92
N THR A 53 17.36 -17.25 13.00
CA THR A 53 18.41 -18.28 12.95
C THR A 53 17.94 -19.48 12.13
N THR A 54 16.77 -20.04 12.46
CA THR A 54 16.19 -21.18 11.77
C THR A 54 15.90 -20.87 10.30
N VAL A 55 15.36 -19.69 10.02
CA VAL A 55 15.06 -19.26 8.64
C VAL A 55 16.35 -19.07 7.84
N LYS A 56 17.40 -18.50 8.44
CA LYS A 56 18.69 -18.31 7.79
C LYS A 56 19.32 -19.65 7.40
N ASP A 57 19.30 -20.64 8.28
CA ASP A 57 19.86 -21.97 7.98
C ASP A 57 19.14 -22.65 6.82
N TYR A 58 17.82 -22.47 6.72
CA TYR A 58 17.05 -22.91 5.55
C TYR A 58 17.47 -22.16 4.28
N PHE A 59 17.59 -20.83 4.36
CA PHE A 59 17.99 -20.00 3.23
C PHE A 59 19.37 -20.39 2.69
N ASP A 60 20.34 -20.64 3.58
CA ASP A 60 21.70 -21.01 3.19
C ASP A 60 21.78 -22.36 2.48
N ARG A 61 20.85 -23.29 2.77
CA ARG A 61 20.82 -24.63 2.18
C ARG A 61 20.06 -24.70 0.87
N PHE A 62 18.99 -23.91 0.75
CA PHE A 62 17.97 -24.12 -0.29
C PHE A 62 17.67 -22.90 -1.14
N TYR A 63 18.17 -21.72 -0.77
CA TYR A 63 17.92 -20.48 -1.50
C TYR A 63 19.17 -19.98 -2.22
N SER A 64 18.96 -19.16 -3.25
CA SER A 64 20.02 -18.53 -4.03
C SER A 64 20.47 -17.18 -3.47
N MET A 65 19.88 -16.71 -2.37
CA MET A 65 20.17 -15.41 -1.74
C MET A 65 20.29 -15.56 -0.22
N LYS A 66 21.06 -14.65 0.40
CA LYS A 66 21.15 -14.55 1.87
C LYS A 66 19.88 -13.92 2.44
N LEU A 67 19.46 -14.39 3.62
CA LEU A 67 18.30 -13.84 4.34
C LEU A 67 18.42 -12.31 4.55
N SER A 68 19.63 -11.81 4.78
CA SER A 68 19.92 -10.37 4.93
C SER A 68 19.48 -9.52 3.72
N ASN A 69 19.33 -10.13 2.55
CA ASN A 69 18.95 -9.45 1.31
C ASN A 69 17.47 -9.66 0.96
N TYR A 70 16.71 -10.36 1.82
CA TYR A 70 15.33 -10.76 1.54
C TYR A 70 14.30 -9.81 2.16
N GLY A 71 14.60 -9.24 3.33
CA GLY A 71 13.72 -8.29 3.99
C GLY A 71 13.63 -6.97 3.22
N VAL A 72 12.44 -6.34 3.25
CA VAL A 72 12.31 -4.94 2.83
C VAL A 72 13.02 -4.10 3.87
N GLN A 73 14.05 -3.37 3.45
CA GLN A 73 14.83 -2.56 4.37
C GLN A 73 14.02 -1.36 4.85
N ASP A 74 14.29 -1.02 6.10
CA ASP A 74 13.66 0.07 6.82
C ASP A 74 13.84 1.41 6.11
N ASP A 75 14.99 1.67 5.50
CA ASP A 75 15.26 2.88 4.69
C ASP A 75 14.31 3.01 3.48
N LEU A 76 13.97 1.90 2.82
CA LEU A 76 12.99 1.84 1.74
C LEU A 76 11.58 2.20 2.23
N LEU A 77 11.30 1.98 3.52
CA LEU A 77 10.04 2.33 4.19
C LEU A 77 10.10 3.77 4.75
N PHE A 78 11.26 4.21 5.24
CA PHE A 78 11.47 5.47 5.98
C PHE A 78 11.86 6.66 5.10
N ASP A 79 12.34 6.46 3.87
CA ASP A 79 12.51 7.54 2.89
C ASP A 79 11.16 8.10 2.41
N GLN A 80 10.08 7.36 2.65
CA GLN A 80 8.70 7.78 2.36
C GLN A 80 7.77 7.39 3.51
N PRO A 81 7.96 7.99 4.71
CA PRO A 81 7.24 7.59 5.91
C PRO A 81 5.73 7.87 5.78
N GLU A 82 5.38 8.80 4.90
CA GLU A 82 3.99 9.11 4.54
C GLU A 82 3.35 8.08 3.59
N ARG A 83 4.11 7.09 3.09
CA ARG A 83 3.60 5.97 2.27
C ARG A 83 3.39 4.68 3.04
N PHE A 84 3.88 4.52 4.26
CA PHE A 84 3.64 3.31 5.06
C PHE A 84 2.95 3.66 6.37
N SER A 85 1.83 3.00 6.67
CA SER A 85 1.10 3.17 7.92
C SER A 85 0.93 1.81 8.60
N ALA A 86 1.48 1.67 9.80
CA ALA A 86 1.47 0.43 10.55
C ALA A 86 0.30 0.39 11.55
N ILE A 87 -0.44 -0.72 11.54
CA ILE A 87 -1.46 -1.05 12.55
C ILE A 87 -0.84 -2.06 13.52
N ASN A 88 -0.87 -1.74 14.82
CA ASN A 88 -0.47 -2.69 15.86
C ASN A 88 -1.63 -3.67 16.12
N LEU A 89 -1.30 -4.96 16.16
CA LEU A 89 -2.24 -6.05 16.46
C LEU A 89 -1.93 -6.68 17.81
#